data_AF-A0A0S7BD45-F1
#
_entry.id   AF-A0A0S7BD45-F1
#
_cell.length_a   1.000
_cell.length_b   1.000
_cell.length_c   1.000
_cell.angle_alpha   90.00
_cell.angle_beta   90.00
_cell.angle_gamma   90.00
#
_symmetry.space_group_name_H-M   'P 1'
#
loop_
_entity.id
_entity.type
_entity.pdbx_description
1 polymer ?
#
loop_
_entity_poly.entity_id
_entity_poly.type
_entity_poly.pdbx_seq_one_letter_code
_entity_poly.pdbx_strand_id
1 'polypeptide(L)'
;MNPGEYKKEIHVKVDRQSGQLSFYDPQHPLARKNGMVSLGRHLLSIKLDRWLKPGEYAHFIDGNPSNTNADNLMLTSMPELARLLHNRQMELVCPYCGEVFRVSRSHKNRRVHCTNQCRNLHKRKFEVDREELEAMVWQMPTTEVASTFGVSDKAVEKRCKLLGISKPPRGYWAKLSAEEQRRRLEDNEIQGDGE
;
A
#
# COMPACT_ATOMS: atom_id res chain seq x y z
N MET A 1 -26.53 -7.46 -38.37
CA MET A 1 -25.53 -8.54 -38.30
C MET A 1 -25.80 -9.33 -37.04
N ASN A 2 -26.09 -10.61 -37.17
CA ASN A 2 -26.25 -11.51 -36.03
C ASN A 2 -24.88 -11.95 -35.50
N PRO A 3 -24.73 -12.33 -34.22
CA PRO A 3 -23.43 -12.78 -33.69
C PRO A 3 -22.80 -13.93 -34.47
N GLY A 4 -23.60 -14.92 -34.89
CA GLY A 4 -23.11 -16.07 -35.68
C GLY A 4 -22.64 -15.73 -37.10
N GLU A 5 -22.98 -14.54 -37.62
CA GLU A 5 -22.55 -14.06 -38.94
C GLU A 5 -21.21 -13.30 -38.88
N TYR A 6 -20.67 -13.08 -37.68
CA TYR A 6 -19.40 -12.37 -37.50
C TYR A 6 -18.22 -13.27 -37.92
N LYS A 7 -17.75 -13.10 -39.15
CA LYS A 7 -16.64 -13.87 -39.76
C LYS A 7 -15.32 -13.12 -39.88
N LYS A 8 -15.23 -11.91 -39.31
CA LYS A 8 -13.98 -11.14 -39.35
C LYS A 8 -12.90 -11.85 -38.54
N GLU A 9 -11.66 -11.77 -38.99
CA GLU A 9 -10.51 -12.27 -38.25
C GLU A 9 -10.32 -11.48 -36.94
N ILE A 10 -10.18 -12.19 -35.82
CA ILE A 10 -10.06 -11.58 -34.48
C ILE A 10 -8.62 -11.71 -34.00
N HIS A 11 -7.91 -10.58 -33.97
CA HIS A 11 -6.60 -10.49 -33.31
C HIS A 11 -6.77 -10.09 -31.85
N VAL A 12 -6.69 -11.08 -30.95
CA VAL A 12 -6.85 -10.90 -29.52
C VAL A 12 -5.61 -10.27 -28.89
N LYS A 13 -5.82 -9.28 -28.04
CA LYS A 13 -4.82 -8.64 -27.17
C LYS A 13 -5.19 -8.87 -25.71
N VAL A 14 -4.18 -9.19 -24.90
CA VAL A 14 -4.29 -9.31 -23.45
C VAL A 14 -4.02 -7.95 -22.81
N ASP A 15 -4.96 -7.47 -22.01
CA ASP A 15 -4.72 -6.29 -21.18
C ASP A 15 -3.74 -6.64 -20.05
N ARG A 16 -2.60 -5.95 -20.00
CA ARG A 16 -1.52 -6.25 -19.05
C ARG A 16 -1.91 -6.01 -17.59
N GLN A 17 -2.90 -5.16 -17.30
CA GLN A 17 -3.29 -4.83 -15.93
C GLN A 17 -4.39 -5.75 -15.40
N SER A 18 -5.36 -6.09 -16.24
CA SER A 18 -6.57 -6.83 -15.86
C SER A 18 -6.56 -8.29 -16.34
N GLY A 19 -5.65 -8.66 -17.24
CA GLY A 19 -5.62 -9.98 -17.88
C GLY A 19 -6.78 -10.24 -18.83
N GLN A 20 -7.63 -9.23 -19.09
CA GLN A 20 -8.81 -9.36 -19.93
C GLN A 20 -8.42 -9.49 -21.41
N LEU A 21 -9.13 -10.35 -22.12
CA LEU A 21 -8.97 -10.53 -23.57
C LEU A 21 -9.87 -9.54 -24.32
N SER A 22 -9.28 -8.81 -25.25
CA SER A 22 -9.99 -7.82 -26.07
C SER A 22 -9.42 -7.76 -27.48
N PHE A 23 -10.20 -7.26 -28.44
CA PHE A 23 -9.76 -7.03 -29.81
C PHE A 23 -10.28 -5.69 -30.31
N TYR A 24 -9.71 -5.18 -31.41
CA TYR A 24 -10.07 -3.89 -31.97
C TYR A 24 -10.94 -4.08 -33.21
N ASP A 25 -12.18 -3.58 -33.16
CA ASP A 25 -13.09 -3.45 -34.31
C ASP A 25 -14.09 -2.32 -34.01
N PRO A 26 -13.83 -1.08 -34.48
CA PRO A 26 -14.70 0.07 -34.24
C PRO A 26 -16.12 -0.08 -34.78
N GLN A 27 -16.33 -0.97 -35.76
CA GLN A 27 -17.64 -1.22 -36.36
C GLN A 27 -18.39 -2.36 -35.68
N HIS A 28 -17.78 -3.02 -34.68
CA HIS A 28 -18.42 -4.12 -33.97
C HIS A 28 -19.59 -3.62 -33.11
N PRO A 29 -20.75 -4.32 -33.07
CA PRO A 29 -21.92 -3.88 -32.30
C PRO A 29 -21.67 -3.66 -30.80
N LEU A 30 -20.72 -4.42 -30.24
CA LEU A 30 -20.26 -4.29 -28.84
C LEU A 30 -19.00 -3.43 -28.65
N ALA A 31 -18.57 -2.67 -29.65
CA ALA A 31 -17.40 -1.80 -29.54
C ALA A 31 -17.63 -0.67 -28.52
N ARG A 32 -16.60 -0.39 -27.72
CA ARG A 32 -16.53 0.80 -26.88
C ARG A 32 -16.20 2.02 -27.75
N LYS A 33 -16.28 3.23 -27.17
CA LYS A 33 -15.92 4.50 -27.86
C LYS A 33 -14.51 4.51 -28.47
N ASN A 34 -13.59 3.71 -27.93
CA ASN A 34 -12.22 3.58 -28.43
C ASN A 34 -12.04 2.42 -29.43
N GLY A 35 -13.13 1.82 -29.93
CA GLY A 35 -13.12 0.71 -30.87
C GLY A 35 -12.75 -0.65 -30.29
N MET A 36 -12.49 -0.75 -28.98
CA MET A 36 -12.15 -2.01 -28.32
C MET A 36 -13.41 -2.83 -28.00
N VAL A 37 -13.32 -4.13 -28.21
CA VAL A 37 -14.37 -5.13 -27.94
C VAL A 37 -13.83 -6.13 -26.93
N SER A 38 -14.63 -6.47 -25.92
CA SER A 38 -14.28 -7.55 -24.98
C SER A 38 -14.57 -8.91 -25.62
N LEU A 39 -13.57 -9.80 -25.64
CA LEU A 39 -13.70 -11.12 -26.24
C LEU A 39 -14.78 -11.95 -25.52
N GLY A 40 -14.80 -11.94 -24.18
CA GLY A 40 -15.82 -12.66 -23.41
C GLY A 40 -17.25 -12.21 -23.72
N ARG A 41 -17.47 -10.90 -23.96
CA ARG A 41 -18.77 -10.38 -24.38
C ARG A 41 -19.16 -10.88 -25.77
N HIS A 42 -18.21 -10.90 -26.70
CA HIS A 42 -18.43 -11.41 -28.05
C HIS A 42 -18.77 -12.91 -28.05
N LEU A 43 -17.97 -13.73 -27.36
CA LEU A 43 -18.20 -15.18 -27.25
C LEU A 43 -19.54 -15.52 -26.59
N LEU A 44 -19.90 -14.82 -25.51
CA LEU A 44 -21.19 -15.02 -24.86
C LEU A 44 -22.36 -14.59 -25.77
N SER A 45 -22.19 -13.55 -26.59
CA SER A 45 -23.19 -13.17 -27.59
C SER A 45 -23.40 -14.23 -28.66
N ILE A 46 -22.33 -14.90 -29.12
CA ILE A 46 -22.44 -16.04 -30.04
C ILE A 46 -23.22 -17.18 -29.38
N LYS A 47 -22.89 -17.52 -28.12
CA LYS A 47 -23.58 -18.57 -27.35
C LYS A 47 -25.08 -18.30 -27.18
N LEU A 48 -25.45 -17.04 -26.94
CA LEU A 48 -26.84 -16.62 -26.74
C LEU A 48 -27.58 -16.33 -28.05
N ASP A 49 -26.88 -16.41 -29.19
CA ASP A 49 -27.34 -16.00 -30.53
C ASP A 49 -27.98 -14.59 -30.58
N ARG A 50 -27.46 -13.69 -29.74
CA ARG A 50 -27.84 -12.26 -29.76
C ARG A 50 -26.76 -11.38 -29.14
N TRP A 51 -26.71 -10.12 -29.55
CA TRP A 51 -25.82 -9.15 -28.91
C TRP A 51 -26.23 -8.89 -27.45
N LEU A 52 -25.23 -8.81 -26.57
CA LEU A 52 -25.44 -8.44 -25.17
C LEU A 52 -25.94 -7.00 -25.06
N LYS A 53 -26.99 -6.81 -24.27
CA LYS A 53 -27.61 -5.51 -24.00
C LYS A 53 -26.80 -4.68 -22.98
N PRO A 54 -27.02 -3.37 -22.88
CA PRO A 54 -26.51 -2.59 -21.75
C PRO A 54 -26.97 -3.19 -20.42
N GLY A 55 -26.06 -3.32 -19.46
CA GLY A 55 -26.34 -3.93 -18.15
C GLY A 55 -26.13 -5.45 -18.08
N GLU A 56 -25.96 -6.13 -19.23
CA GLU A 56 -25.58 -7.54 -19.29
C GLU A 56 -24.05 -7.69 -19.30
N TYR A 57 -23.53 -8.57 -18.45
CA TYR A 57 -22.10 -8.82 -18.29
C TYR A 57 -21.77 -10.27 -18.57
N ALA A 58 -20.62 -10.50 -19.19
CA ALA A 58 -20.04 -11.82 -19.36
C ALA A 58 -19.09 -12.09 -18.19
N HIS A 59 -19.33 -13.18 -17.46
CA HIS A 59 -18.47 -13.65 -16.38
C HIS A 59 -17.82 -14.98 -16.73
N PHE A 60 -16.51 -15.09 -16.51
CA PHE A 60 -15.77 -16.34 -16.61
C PHE A 60 -15.91 -17.09 -15.28
N ILE A 61 -16.58 -18.26 -15.30
CA ILE A 61 -16.93 -19.06 -14.12
C ILE A 61 -15.67 -19.47 -13.35
N ASP A 62 -14.67 -20.01 -14.04
CA ASP A 62 -13.37 -20.37 -13.46
C ASP A 62 -12.49 -19.17 -13.08
N GLY A 63 -12.87 -17.99 -13.57
CA GLY A 63 -12.16 -16.75 -13.37
C GLY A 63 -10.87 -16.57 -14.12
N ASN A 64 -10.61 -17.40 -15.13
CA ASN A 64 -9.52 -17.29 -16.05
C ASN A 64 -10.01 -16.73 -17.40
N PRO A 65 -9.75 -15.45 -17.72
CA PRO A 65 -10.15 -14.86 -18.99
C PRO A 65 -9.53 -15.53 -20.22
N SER A 66 -8.45 -16.31 -20.05
CA SER A 66 -7.81 -17.09 -21.12
C SER A 66 -8.55 -18.38 -21.46
N ASN A 67 -9.43 -18.88 -20.59
CA ASN A 67 -10.30 -20.01 -20.90
C ASN A 67 -11.51 -19.52 -21.69
N THR A 68 -11.39 -19.52 -23.01
CA THR A 68 -12.38 -19.01 -23.97
C THR A 68 -13.49 -20.01 -24.31
N ASN A 69 -13.61 -21.13 -23.59
CA ASN A 69 -14.72 -22.06 -23.80
C ASN A 69 -16.06 -21.36 -23.52
N ALA A 70 -17.04 -21.53 -24.42
CA ALA A 70 -18.37 -20.95 -24.28
C ALA A 70 -19.09 -21.41 -22.99
N ASP A 71 -18.80 -22.62 -22.50
CA ASP A 71 -19.37 -23.14 -21.26
C ASP A 71 -18.78 -22.51 -20.00
N ASN A 72 -17.59 -21.93 -20.11
CA ASN A 72 -16.98 -21.15 -19.04
C ASN A 72 -17.54 -19.72 -18.94
N LEU A 73 -18.44 -19.32 -19.85
CA LEU A 73 -19.04 -18.00 -19.87
C LEU A 73 -20.49 -18.03 -19.38
N MET A 74 -20.80 -17.14 -18.44
CA MET A 74 -22.12 -16.94 -17.87
C MET A 74 -22.58 -15.49 -18.04
N LEU A 75 -23.88 -15.33 -18.34
CA LEU A 75 -24.57 -14.04 -18.31
C LEU A 75 -24.85 -13.64 -16.86
N THR A 76 -24.45 -12.44 -16.48
CA THR A 76 -24.66 -11.90 -15.13
C THR A 76 -25.03 -10.40 -15.17
N SER A 77 -25.39 -9.85 -14.01
CA SER A 77 -25.63 -8.43 -13.79
C SER A 77 -24.48 -7.80 -12.99
N MET A 78 -24.36 -6.47 -12.95
CA MET A 78 -23.33 -5.84 -12.11
C MET A 78 -23.42 -6.20 -10.63
N PRO A 79 -24.60 -6.18 -9.98
CA PRO A 79 -24.70 -6.54 -8.57
C PRO A 79 -24.21 -7.97 -8.30
N GLU A 80 -24.58 -8.91 -9.16
CA GLU A 80 -24.20 -10.30 -9.00
C GLU A 80 -22.72 -10.54 -9.35
N LEU A 81 -22.21 -9.89 -10.41
CA LEU A 81 -20.79 -9.88 -10.73
C LEU A 81 -19.94 -9.35 -9.57
N ALA A 82 -20.37 -8.27 -8.91
CA ALA A 82 -19.65 -7.72 -7.76
C ALA A 82 -19.55 -8.76 -6.63
N ARG A 83 -20.65 -9.47 -6.32
CA ARG A 83 -20.65 -10.56 -5.33
C ARG A 83 -19.69 -11.70 -5.71
N LEU A 84 -19.75 -12.15 -6.96
CA LEU A 84 -18.87 -13.21 -7.49
C LEU A 84 -17.38 -12.81 -7.44
N LEU A 85 -17.06 -11.54 -7.69
CA LEU A 85 -15.69 -11.03 -7.64
C LEU A 85 -15.19 -10.82 -6.19
N HIS A 86 -16.07 -10.46 -5.25
CA HIS A 86 -15.70 -10.38 -3.83
C HIS A 86 -15.26 -11.75 -3.27
N ASN A 87 -15.75 -12.86 -3.82
CA ASN A 87 -15.33 -14.20 -3.43
C ASN A 87 -13.94 -14.63 -3.96
N ARG A 88 -13.25 -13.75 -4.72
CA ARG A 88 -11.86 -13.99 -5.18
C ARG A 88 -10.81 -13.35 -4.29
N GLN A 89 -11.18 -12.95 -3.08
CA GLN A 89 -10.23 -12.49 -2.09
C GLN A 89 -9.28 -13.62 -1.69
N MET A 90 -8.08 -13.26 -1.27
CA MET A 90 -7.10 -14.17 -0.72
C MET A 90 -6.69 -13.70 0.67
N GLU A 91 -6.20 -14.64 1.46
CA GLU A 91 -5.79 -14.41 2.84
C GLU A 91 -4.28 -14.15 2.89
N LEU A 92 -3.90 -13.13 3.65
CA LEU A 92 -2.52 -12.79 3.97
C LEU A 92 -2.37 -12.74 5.50
N VAL A 93 -1.17 -13.03 5.99
CA VAL A 93 -0.82 -12.91 7.41
C VAL A 93 -0.09 -11.59 7.61
N CYS A 94 -0.52 -10.78 8.57
CA CYS A 94 0.19 -9.54 8.89
C CYS A 94 1.48 -9.84 9.64
N PRO A 95 2.65 -9.37 9.19
CA PRO A 95 3.93 -9.67 9.86
C PRO A 95 4.09 -8.94 11.20
N TYR A 96 3.22 -7.98 11.53
CA TYR A 96 3.27 -7.24 12.78
C TYR A 96 2.42 -7.88 13.88
N CYS A 97 1.14 -8.11 13.62
CA CYS A 97 0.20 -8.62 14.63
C CYS A 97 -0.14 -10.10 14.47
N GLY A 98 0.31 -10.77 13.41
CA GLY A 98 0.01 -12.19 13.14
C GLY A 98 -1.41 -12.46 12.61
N GLU A 99 -2.30 -11.47 12.65
CA GLU A 99 -3.68 -11.64 12.20
C GLU A 99 -3.79 -11.90 10.69
N VAL A 100 -4.73 -12.79 10.34
CA VAL A 100 -5.10 -13.08 8.96
C VAL A 100 -6.07 -12.01 8.45
N PHE A 101 -5.79 -11.46 7.27
CA PHE A 101 -6.64 -10.45 6.65
C PHE A 101 -6.84 -10.72 5.15
N ARG A 102 -8.01 -10.33 4.65
CA ARG A 102 -8.41 -10.57 3.25
C ARG A 102 -8.04 -9.41 2.35
N VAL A 103 -7.54 -9.74 1.17
CA VAL A 103 -7.20 -8.78 0.11
C VAL A 103 -7.66 -9.27 -1.25
N SER A 104 -7.91 -8.35 -2.19
CA SER A 104 -8.06 -8.71 -3.60
C SER A 104 -6.74 -9.29 -4.13
N ARG A 105 -6.80 -10.15 -5.17
CA ARG A 105 -5.59 -10.66 -5.85
C ARG A 105 -4.64 -9.55 -6.31
N SER A 106 -5.17 -8.41 -6.74
CA SER A 106 -4.40 -7.23 -7.16
C SER A 106 -3.63 -6.55 -6.02
N HIS A 107 -3.95 -6.86 -4.76
CA HIS A 107 -3.27 -6.34 -3.57
C HIS A 107 -2.29 -7.34 -2.95
N LYS A 108 -2.21 -8.58 -3.47
CA LYS A 108 -1.29 -9.63 -2.96
C LYS A 108 0.13 -9.12 -2.71
N ASN A 109 0.69 -8.40 -3.68
CA ASN A 109 2.07 -7.91 -3.62
C ASN A 109 2.18 -6.44 -3.14
N ARG A 110 1.06 -5.75 -2.92
CA ARG A 110 1.02 -4.32 -2.55
C ARG A 110 0.67 -4.09 -1.09
N ARG A 111 -0.12 -4.99 -0.49
CA ARG A 111 -0.58 -4.87 0.89
C ARG A 111 0.06 -5.96 1.73
N VAL A 112 0.88 -5.52 2.69
CA VAL A 112 1.62 -6.40 3.61
C VAL A 112 0.95 -6.45 4.99
N HIS A 113 0.42 -5.32 5.46
CA HIS A 113 -0.16 -5.20 6.79
C HIS A 113 -1.70 -5.16 6.76
N CYS A 114 -2.31 -5.68 7.83
CA CYS A 114 -3.76 -5.68 7.99
C CYS A 114 -4.30 -4.24 8.11
N THR A 115 -3.57 -3.32 8.75
CA THR A 115 -3.98 -1.92 8.93
C THR A 115 -2.80 -0.96 8.73
N ASN A 116 -3.12 0.33 8.50
CA ASN A 116 -2.11 1.40 8.50
C ASN A 116 -1.41 1.52 9.85
N GLN A 117 -2.10 1.22 10.95
CA GLN A 117 -1.52 1.22 12.28
C GLN A 117 -0.43 0.15 12.41
N CYS A 118 -0.71 -1.09 12.01
CA CYS A 118 0.28 -2.17 11.99
C CYS A 118 1.46 -1.85 11.06
N ARG A 119 1.22 -1.23 9.89
CA ARG A 119 2.29 -0.76 9.01
C ARG A 119 3.19 0.27 9.69
N ASN A 120 2.59 1.24 10.36
CA ASN A 120 3.33 2.31 11.03
C ASN A 120 4.11 1.78 12.25
N LEU A 121 3.52 0.84 13.00
CA LEU A 121 4.15 0.15 14.12
C LEU A 121 5.35 -0.68 13.65
N HIS A 122 5.18 -1.50 12.61
CA HIS A 122 6.25 -2.30 12.01
C HIS A 122 7.38 -1.46 11.41
N LYS A 123 7.13 -0.17 11.10
CA LYS A 123 8.13 0.77 10.60
C LYS A 123 8.92 1.46 11.72
N ARG A 124 8.51 1.33 12.99
CA ARG A 124 9.20 1.96 14.11
C ARG A 124 10.64 1.45 14.20
N LYS A 125 11.56 2.37 14.45
CA LYS A 125 13.01 2.08 14.50
C LYS A 125 13.49 1.70 15.90
N PHE A 126 12.78 2.14 16.92
CA PHE A 126 13.10 1.90 18.32
C PHE A 126 11.82 1.92 19.13
N GLU A 127 11.79 1.14 20.20
CA GLU A 127 10.78 1.18 21.25
C GLU A 127 11.45 1.71 22.52
N VAL A 128 10.74 2.57 23.22
CA VAL A 128 11.16 3.22 24.47
C VAL A 128 9.89 3.63 25.20
N ASP A 129 9.92 3.47 26.51
CA ASP A 129 8.85 3.91 27.39
C ASP A 129 8.83 5.44 27.51
N ARG A 130 7.68 5.99 27.91
CA ARG A 130 7.48 7.43 27.95
C ARG A 130 8.40 8.07 29.00
N GLU A 131 8.42 7.50 30.19
CA GLU A 131 9.14 8.00 31.37
C GLU A 131 10.65 7.92 31.14
N GLU A 132 11.11 6.82 30.56
CA GLU A 132 12.52 6.63 30.19
C GLU A 132 12.96 7.67 29.15
N LEU A 133 12.17 7.85 28.09
CA LEU A 133 12.50 8.83 27.06
C LEU A 133 12.50 10.26 27.61
N GLU A 134 11.56 10.60 28.50
CA GLU A 134 11.50 11.89 29.17
C GLU A 134 12.76 12.12 30.02
N ALA A 135 13.13 11.14 30.85
CA ALA A 135 14.33 11.22 31.66
C ALA A 135 15.59 11.42 30.79
N MET A 136 15.73 10.66 29.70
CA MET A 136 16.88 10.77 28.79
C MET A 136 16.99 12.15 28.15
N VAL A 137 15.90 12.72 27.62
CA VAL A 137 15.96 14.02 26.93
C VAL A 137 16.22 15.20 27.85
N TRP A 138 16.00 15.03 29.16
CA TRP A 138 16.32 15.99 30.21
C TRP A 138 17.69 15.76 30.87
N GLN A 139 18.30 14.59 30.68
CA GLN A 139 19.65 14.28 31.18
C GLN A 139 20.75 14.50 30.14
N MET A 140 20.45 14.31 28.85
CA MET A 140 21.45 14.44 27.78
C MET A 140 20.88 15.09 26.51
N PRO A 141 21.72 15.66 25.64
CA PRO A 141 21.31 16.19 24.35
C PRO A 141 20.57 15.16 23.50
N THR A 142 19.58 15.62 22.72
CA THR A 142 18.79 14.72 21.84
C THR A 142 19.66 13.95 20.82
N THR A 143 20.81 14.51 20.44
CA THR A 143 21.83 13.87 19.60
C THR A 143 22.42 12.62 20.24
N GLU A 144 22.67 12.65 21.54
CA GLU A 144 23.21 11.52 22.29
C GLU A 144 22.13 10.46 22.48
N VAL A 145 20.92 10.86 22.87
CA VAL A 145 19.75 9.95 22.94
C VAL A 145 19.53 9.25 21.60
N ALA A 146 19.60 9.99 20.50
CA ALA A 146 19.43 9.42 19.16
C ALA A 146 20.54 8.40 18.82
N SER A 147 21.78 8.69 19.22
CA SER A 147 22.93 7.79 19.05
C SER A 147 22.74 6.49 19.83
N THR A 148 22.24 6.55 21.07
CA THR A 148 21.95 5.37 21.90
C THR A 148 20.96 4.42 21.24
N PHE A 149 19.95 4.94 20.55
CA PHE A 149 18.95 4.13 19.84
C PHE A 149 19.31 3.84 18.37
N GLY A 150 20.46 4.32 17.87
CA GLY A 150 20.84 4.17 16.46
C GLY A 150 19.89 4.86 15.48
N VAL A 151 19.25 5.96 15.91
CA VAL A 151 18.27 6.73 15.12
C VAL A 151 18.74 8.16 14.92
N SER A 152 17.97 8.94 14.16
CA SER A 152 18.23 10.37 14.03
C SER A 152 17.51 11.17 15.10
N ASP A 153 18.02 12.37 15.42
CA ASP A 153 17.39 13.32 16.35
C ASP A 153 15.93 13.59 16.00
N LYS A 154 15.60 13.62 14.70
CA LYS A 154 14.23 13.80 14.21
C LYS A 154 13.32 12.62 14.56
N ALA A 155 13.85 11.40 14.63
CA ALA A 155 13.10 10.25 15.10
C ALA A 155 12.76 10.39 16.58
N VAL A 156 13.73 10.81 17.40
CA VAL A 156 13.52 11.10 18.83
C VAL A 156 12.51 12.24 19.01
N GLU A 157 12.64 13.35 18.27
CA GLU A 157 11.69 14.47 18.32
C GLU A 157 10.26 14.02 17.97
N LYS A 158 10.09 13.20 16.92
CA LYS A 158 8.78 12.67 16.55
C LYS A 158 8.21 11.76 17.64
N ARG A 159 9.06 10.96 18.31
CA ARG A 159 8.66 10.09 19.41
C ARG A 159 8.22 10.90 20.63
N CYS A 160 8.97 11.93 21.03
CA CYS A 160 8.57 12.84 22.12
C CYS A 160 7.21 13.48 21.83
N LYS A 161 6.99 13.99 20.61
CA LYS A 161 5.70 14.57 20.20
C LYS A 161 4.55 13.56 20.26
N LEU A 162 4.80 12.33 19.80
CA LEU A 162 3.82 11.26 19.82
C LEU A 162 3.42 10.86 21.26
N LEU A 163 4.38 10.90 22.19
CA LEU A 163 4.18 10.54 23.61
C LEU A 163 3.77 11.74 24.50
N GLY A 164 3.70 12.96 23.94
CA GLY A 164 3.37 14.17 24.68
C GLY A 164 4.46 14.65 25.64
N ILE A 165 5.73 14.31 25.37
CA ILE A 165 6.88 14.67 26.21
C ILE A 165 7.36 16.08 25.83
N SER A 166 7.49 16.96 26.82
CA SER A 166 8.11 18.28 26.65
C SER A 166 9.62 18.14 26.66
N LYS A 167 10.28 18.78 25.68
CA LYS A 167 11.75 18.76 25.57
C LYS A 167 12.32 20.07 26.12
N PRO A 168 13.58 20.07 26.59
CA PRO A 168 14.27 21.31 26.89
C PRO A 168 14.28 22.24 25.67
N PRO A 169 14.17 23.57 25.88
CA PRO A 169 14.07 24.54 24.80
C PRO A 169 15.33 24.52 23.93
N ARG A 170 15.21 25.01 22.69
CA ARG A 170 16.35 25.09 21.78
C ARG A 170 17.47 25.91 22.42
N GLY A 171 18.69 25.37 22.37
CA GLY A 171 19.87 26.00 22.96
C GLY A 171 20.05 25.75 24.47
N TYR A 172 19.14 25.05 25.15
CA TYR A 172 19.31 24.70 26.57
C TYR A 172 20.64 23.96 26.83
N TRP A 173 20.86 22.86 26.12
CA TRP A 173 22.09 22.07 26.23
C TRP A 173 23.34 22.82 25.76
N ALA A 174 23.21 23.69 24.75
CA ALA A 174 24.34 24.50 24.28
C ALA A 174 24.78 25.53 25.33
N LYS A 175 23.83 26.13 26.07
CA LYS A 175 24.14 27.06 27.16
C LYS A 175 24.82 26.35 28.33
N LEU A 176 24.29 25.19 28.74
CA LEU A 176 24.90 24.36 29.79
C LEU A 176 26.32 23.95 29.43
N SER A 177 26.53 23.45 28.21
CA SER A 177 27.87 23.06 27.73
C SER A 177 28.84 24.23 27.71
N ALA A 178 28.40 25.42 27.28
CA ALA A 178 29.25 26.61 27.26
C ALA A 178 29.59 27.12 28.68
N GLU A 179 28.68 26.97 29.63
CA GLU A 179 28.93 27.31 31.03
C GLU A 179 29.89 26.31 31.70
N GLU A 180 29.73 25.02 31.43
CA GLU A 180 30.65 24.01 31.95
C GLU A 180 32.05 24.12 31.35
N GLN A 181 32.16 24.46 30.06
CA GLN A 181 33.45 24.79 29.45
C GLN A 181 34.12 25.99 30.11
N ARG A 182 33.38 27.05 30.42
CA ARG A 182 33.93 28.22 31.13
C ARG A 182 34.47 27.85 32.51
N ARG A 183 33.69 27.11 33.31
CA ARG A 183 34.15 26.64 34.64
C ARG A 183 35.41 25.80 34.54
N ARG A 184 35.50 24.88 33.58
CA ARG A 184 36.72 24.08 33.37
C ARG A 184 37.94 24.92 32.97
N LEU A 185 37.74 26.01 32.24
CA LEU A 185 38.84 26.92 31.89
C LEU A 185 39.29 27.69 33.14
N GLU A 186 38.36 28.23 33.92
CA GLU A 186 38.62 28.92 35.20
C GLU A 186 39.35 27.99 36.20
N ASP A 187 38.93 26.74 36.34
CA ASP A 187 39.56 25.76 37.23
C ASP A 187 41.00 25.39 36.79
N ASN A 188 41.27 25.34 35.48
CA ASN A 188 42.60 25.05 34.94
C ASN A 188 43.55 26.26 35.06
N GLU A 189 43.05 27.49 34.95
CA GLU A 189 43.85 28.71 35.15
C GLU A 189 44.32 28.83 36.61
N ILE A 190 43.45 28.51 37.58
CA ILE A 190 43.80 28.53 39.02
C ILE A 190 44.88 27.49 39.37
N GLN A 191 44.97 26.39 38.63
CA GLN A 191 45.99 25.35 38.84
C GLN A 191 47.34 25.65 38.13
N GLY A 192 47.39 26.63 37.22
CA GLY A 192 48.58 26.98 36.44
C GLY A 192 49.47 28.07 37.05
N ASP A 193 48.94 28.91 37.95
CA ASP A 193 49.66 30.05 38.56
C ASP A 193 50.45 29.67 39.83
N GLY A 194 50.65 28.36 40.06
CA GLY A 194 51.27 27.81 41.28
C GLY A 194 52.63 27.11 41.10
N GLU A 195 53.25 27.18 39.92
CA GLU A 195 54.62 26.66 39.66
C GLU A 195 55.67 27.76 39.54
#